data_AF-A0A2N2KSJ1-F1
#
_entry.id   AF-A0A2N2KSJ1-F1
#
_cell.length_a   1.000
_cell.length_b   1.000
_cell.length_c   1.000
_cell.angle_alpha   90.00
_cell.angle_beta   90.00
_cell.angle_gamma   90.00
#
_symmetry.space_group_name_H-M   'P 1'
#
loop_
_entity.id
_entity.type
_entity.pdbx_description
1 polymer ?
#
loop_
_entity_poly.entity_id
_entity_poly.type
_entity_poly.pdbx_seq_one_letter_code
_entity_poly.pdbx_strand_id
1 'polypeptide(L)'
;MMVDLNLTKLSVLLRVAEAYASDSISGISENAMNLYPSGSYPFVLSPEYPLPLHLFSPRLSSMLTKNEDQLDAMGMWYMITARENIIKMITATELERTAAESLGKQFEMRYPKDTNEQLMKRKQMIGYMIKVVMECFGYLVYSSRMQVSTLRGDADPEKRKSNYFTTASRYAPFNTKDVRELAKQITDEKTRTIFKSITDLIISGRAEYQKLYKVNNLSYWNTL
;
A
#
# COMPACT_ATOMS: atom_id res chain seq x y z
N MET A 1 2.74 23.54 3.39
CA MET A 1 3.71 22.42 3.36
C MET A 1 3.39 21.56 2.14
N MET A 2 4.37 21.18 1.32
CA MET A 2 4.18 20.68 -0.05
C MET A 2 4.34 19.15 -0.11
N VAL A 3 3.44 18.45 -0.81
CA VAL A 3 3.61 17.02 -1.14
C VAL A 3 4.92 16.88 -1.94
N ASP A 4 5.80 15.96 -1.56
CA ASP A 4 7.03 15.69 -2.32
C ASP A 4 6.70 14.83 -3.55
N LEU A 5 6.33 15.50 -4.64
CA LEU A 5 5.86 14.91 -5.89
C LEU A 5 7.03 14.56 -6.82
N ASN A 6 7.56 13.35 -6.64
CA ASN A 6 8.62 12.83 -7.50
C ASN A 6 8.27 11.40 -7.96
N LEU A 7 8.33 11.18 -9.27
CA LEU A 7 8.08 9.87 -9.90
C LEU A 7 8.91 8.73 -9.27
N THR A 8 10.15 8.98 -8.89
CA THR A 8 11.04 7.97 -8.26
C THR A 8 10.54 7.47 -6.91
N LYS A 9 9.62 8.19 -6.27
CA LYS A 9 9.00 7.77 -5.00
C LYS A 9 7.80 6.86 -5.21
N LEU A 10 7.26 6.79 -6.41
CA LEU A 10 6.18 5.86 -6.75
C LEU A 10 6.74 4.45 -6.80
N SER A 11 6.07 3.54 -6.12
CA SER A 11 6.44 2.13 -6.06
C SER A 11 5.66 1.32 -7.08
N VAL A 12 4.55 1.84 -7.59
CA VAL A 12 3.58 1.10 -8.40
C VAL A 12 3.08 1.91 -9.58
N LEU A 13 2.56 3.12 -9.35
CA LEU A 13 1.69 3.81 -10.33
C LEU A 13 2.41 4.17 -11.63
N LEU A 14 3.68 4.57 -11.57
CA LEU A 14 4.47 4.80 -12.77
C LEU A 14 4.77 3.49 -13.51
N ARG A 15 5.17 2.46 -12.77
CA ARG A 15 5.62 1.18 -13.34
C ARG A 15 4.50 0.42 -14.04
N VAL A 16 3.29 0.48 -13.50
CA VAL A 16 2.12 -0.08 -14.19
C VAL A 16 1.87 0.64 -15.51
N ALA A 17 2.00 1.98 -15.54
CA ALA A 17 1.81 2.74 -16.75
C ALA A 17 2.89 2.43 -17.79
N GLU A 18 4.16 2.35 -17.38
CA GLU A 18 5.28 1.97 -18.26
C GLU A 18 5.13 0.56 -18.82
N ALA A 19 4.70 -0.40 -17.99
CA ALA A 19 4.52 -1.79 -18.41
C ALA A 19 3.38 -1.94 -19.43
N TYR A 20 2.23 -1.28 -19.22
CA TYR A 20 1.15 -1.28 -20.22
C TYR A 20 1.50 -0.44 -21.46
N ALA A 21 2.29 0.62 -21.33
CA ALA A 21 2.75 1.40 -22.48
C ALA A 21 3.69 0.59 -23.39
N SER A 22 4.53 -0.25 -22.79
CA SER A 22 5.50 -1.08 -23.51
C SER A 22 5.03 -2.51 -23.81
N ASP A 23 3.79 -2.85 -23.44
CA ASP A 23 3.24 -4.21 -23.50
C ASP A 23 4.11 -5.26 -22.75
N SER A 24 4.90 -4.81 -21.77
CA SER A 24 5.80 -5.62 -20.95
C SER A 24 5.11 -6.15 -19.69
N ILE A 25 4.04 -6.91 -19.88
CA ILE A 25 3.18 -7.41 -18.79
C ILE A 25 3.29 -8.92 -18.53
N SER A 26 4.03 -9.67 -19.36
CA SER A 26 4.12 -11.14 -19.26
C SER A 26 4.61 -11.62 -17.89
N GLY A 27 5.73 -11.07 -17.41
CA GLY A 27 6.28 -11.41 -16.09
C GLY A 27 5.35 -11.02 -14.94
N ILE A 28 4.50 -10.01 -15.11
CA ILE A 28 3.49 -9.64 -14.11
C ILE A 28 2.35 -10.66 -14.11
N SER A 29 1.91 -11.09 -15.30
CA SER A 29 0.90 -12.14 -15.47
C SER A 29 1.35 -13.47 -14.84
N GLU A 30 2.59 -13.89 -15.10
CA GLU A 30 3.17 -15.10 -14.49
C GLU A 30 3.18 -15.02 -12.95
N ASN A 31 3.65 -13.90 -12.40
CA ASN A 31 3.62 -13.68 -10.95
C ASN A 31 2.19 -13.71 -10.39
N ALA A 32 1.22 -13.15 -11.11
CA ALA A 32 -0.18 -13.16 -10.70
C ALA A 32 -0.76 -14.58 -10.68
N MET A 33 -0.52 -15.38 -11.71
CA MET A 33 -0.97 -16.77 -11.77
C MET A 33 -0.33 -17.62 -10.66
N ASN A 34 0.95 -17.40 -10.37
CA ASN A 34 1.65 -18.12 -9.31
C ASN A 34 1.12 -17.76 -7.91
N LEU A 35 0.82 -16.49 -7.65
CA LEU A 35 0.32 -16.02 -6.35
C LEU A 35 -1.17 -16.27 -6.14
N TYR A 36 -1.95 -16.23 -7.22
CA TYR A 36 -3.41 -16.29 -7.19
C TYR A 36 -3.92 -17.30 -8.24
N PRO A 37 -3.66 -18.61 -8.03
CA PRO A 37 -3.95 -19.64 -9.03
C PRO A 37 -5.44 -19.83 -9.33
N SER A 38 -6.33 -19.32 -8.47
CA SER A 38 -7.79 -19.31 -8.71
C SER A 38 -8.22 -18.28 -9.78
N GLY A 39 -7.31 -17.41 -10.24
CA GLY A 39 -7.62 -16.31 -11.14
C GLY A 39 -8.35 -15.14 -10.47
N SER A 40 -8.63 -15.23 -9.16
CA SER A 40 -9.24 -14.14 -8.39
C SER A 40 -8.18 -13.14 -7.94
N TYR A 41 -7.93 -12.15 -8.80
CA TYR A 41 -6.87 -11.16 -8.61
C TYR A 41 -7.30 -9.99 -7.70
N PRO A 42 -6.59 -9.73 -6.59
CA PRO A 42 -6.84 -8.54 -5.79
C PRO A 42 -6.21 -7.30 -6.45
N PHE A 43 -6.63 -6.10 -6.06
CA PHE A 43 -6.07 -4.84 -6.58
C PHE A 43 -6.18 -4.66 -8.11
N VAL A 44 -7.14 -5.31 -8.78
CA VAL A 44 -7.44 -5.08 -10.20
C VAL A 44 -8.15 -3.75 -10.38
N LEU A 45 -7.71 -2.98 -11.39
CA LEU A 45 -8.24 -1.64 -11.67
C LEU A 45 -9.50 -1.69 -12.51
N SER A 46 -9.45 -2.37 -13.66
CA SER A 46 -10.55 -2.47 -14.62
C SER A 46 -10.24 -3.57 -15.65
N PRO A 47 -11.17 -3.93 -16.55
CA PRO A 47 -10.89 -4.92 -17.60
C PRO A 47 -9.75 -4.52 -18.53
N GLU A 48 -9.53 -3.21 -18.72
CA GLU A 48 -8.41 -2.67 -19.49
C GLU A 48 -7.06 -2.82 -18.77
N TYR A 49 -7.09 -2.92 -17.44
CA TYR A 49 -5.92 -3.11 -16.58
C TYR A 49 -6.12 -4.32 -15.65
N PRO A 50 -6.15 -5.55 -16.21
CA PRO A 50 -6.68 -6.73 -15.52
C PRO A 50 -5.69 -7.36 -14.52
N LEU A 51 -4.46 -6.85 -14.41
CA LEU A 51 -3.43 -7.44 -13.55
C LEU A 51 -3.41 -6.76 -12.16
N PRO A 52 -3.07 -7.50 -11.09
CA PRO A 52 -2.99 -6.94 -9.75
C PRO A 52 -1.99 -5.76 -9.67
N LEU A 53 -2.50 -4.57 -9.32
CA LEU A 53 -1.71 -3.34 -9.31
C LEU A 53 -0.43 -3.45 -8.44
N HIS A 54 -0.52 -4.11 -7.28
CA HIS A 54 0.61 -4.28 -6.36
C HIS A 54 1.80 -5.05 -6.96
N LEU A 55 1.58 -5.91 -7.97
CA LEU A 55 2.64 -6.70 -8.58
C LEU A 55 3.54 -5.90 -9.55
N PHE A 56 3.14 -4.67 -9.90
CA PHE A 56 4.00 -3.76 -10.64
C PHE A 56 5.09 -3.11 -9.75
N SER A 57 5.09 -3.40 -8.44
CA SER A 57 6.21 -3.07 -7.55
C SER A 57 7.27 -4.19 -7.59
N PRO A 58 8.46 -3.98 -8.21
CA PRO A 58 9.45 -5.03 -8.38
C PRO A 58 9.97 -5.59 -7.05
N ARG A 59 10.12 -4.71 -6.05
CA ARG A 59 10.56 -5.11 -4.71
C ARG A 59 9.49 -5.92 -4.00
N LEU A 60 8.20 -5.55 -4.10
CA LEU A 60 7.14 -6.33 -3.48
C LEU A 60 6.98 -7.67 -4.19
N SER A 61 6.92 -7.68 -5.52
CA SER A 61 6.81 -8.91 -6.30
C SER A 61 7.94 -9.87 -6.00
N SER A 62 9.18 -9.40 -5.95
CA SER A 62 10.32 -10.23 -5.54
C SER A 62 10.17 -10.79 -4.11
N MET A 63 9.69 -9.99 -3.15
CA MET A 63 9.42 -10.47 -1.79
C MET A 63 8.36 -11.57 -1.77
N LEU A 64 7.33 -11.47 -2.61
CA LEU A 64 6.20 -12.39 -2.63
C LEU A 64 6.44 -13.64 -3.49
N THR A 65 7.35 -13.61 -4.45
CA THR A 65 7.54 -14.71 -5.41
C THR A 65 8.94 -15.34 -5.45
N LYS A 66 9.97 -14.71 -4.87
CA LYS A 66 11.38 -15.14 -5.06
C LYS A 66 12.23 -15.17 -3.78
N ASN A 67 11.72 -14.75 -2.63
CA ASN A 67 12.52 -14.58 -1.41
C ASN A 67 12.62 -15.88 -0.59
N GLU A 68 13.75 -16.12 0.07
CA GLU A 68 13.90 -17.20 1.06
C GLU A 68 12.85 -17.10 2.18
N ASP A 69 12.45 -15.87 2.52
CA ASP A 69 11.39 -15.58 3.50
C ASP A 69 9.98 -15.48 2.88
N GLN A 70 9.74 -16.06 1.69
CA GLN A 70 8.49 -15.89 0.93
C GLN A 70 7.24 -16.18 1.76
N LEU A 71 7.19 -17.26 2.54
CA LEU A 71 6.01 -17.62 3.33
C LEU A 71 5.68 -16.59 4.41
N ASP A 72 6.70 -16.05 5.10
CA ASP A 72 6.47 -14.97 6.08
C ASP A 72 6.05 -13.68 5.37
N ALA A 73 6.66 -13.36 4.23
CA ALA A 73 6.29 -12.21 3.42
C ALA A 73 4.84 -12.27 2.93
N MET A 74 4.38 -13.45 2.45
CA MET A 74 3.00 -13.68 2.07
C MET A 74 2.06 -13.56 3.28
N GLY A 75 2.41 -14.15 4.43
CA GLY A 75 1.64 -14.02 5.66
C GLY A 75 1.48 -12.56 6.12
N MET A 76 2.55 -11.77 6.05
CA MET A 76 2.51 -10.33 6.33
C MET A 76 1.63 -9.59 5.31
N TRP A 77 1.78 -9.91 4.02
CA TRP A 77 0.99 -9.29 2.96
C TRP A 77 -0.50 -9.54 3.13
N TYR A 78 -0.93 -10.78 3.38
CA TYR A 78 -2.33 -11.10 3.64
C TYR A 78 -2.88 -10.37 4.86
N MET A 79 -2.09 -10.26 5.93
CA MET A 79 -2.50 -9.51 7.12
C MET A 79 -2.68 -8.01 6.82
N ILE A 80 -1.72 -7.38 6.14
CA ILE A 80 -1.78 -5.95 5.79
C ILE A 80 -2.93 -5.66 4.84
N THR A 81 -3.15 -6.55 3.87
CA THR A 81 -4.18 -6.39 2.83
C THR A 81 -5.54 -6.93 3.19
N ALA A 82 -5.73 -7.42 4.43
CA ALA A 82 -7.06 -7.67 4.96
C ALA A 82 -7.87 -6.36 4.94
N ARG A 83 -9.13 -6.44 4.50
CA ARG A 83 -10.00 -5.28 4.30
C ARG A 83 -10.03 -4.36 5.52
N GLU A 84 -10.19 -4.94 6.71
CA GLU A 84 -10.29 -4.23 7.99
C GLU A 84 -9.00 -3.48 8.31
N ASN A 85 -7.86 -4.04 7.94
CA ASN A 85 -6.55 -3.43 8.16
C ASN A 85 -6.28 -2.30 7.16
N ILE A 86 -6.76 -2.42 5.93
CA ILE A 86 -6.76 -1.30 4.97
C ILE A 86 -7.61 -0.14 5.47
N ILE A 87 -8.84 -0.41 5.94
CA ILE A 87 -9.71 0.63 6.52
C ILE A 87 -9.02 1.31 7.69
N LYS A 88 -8.46 0.54 8.64
CA LYS A 88 -7.72 1.09 9.79
C LYS A 88 -6.55 1.99 9.36
N MET A 89 -5.80 1.62 8.32
CA MET A 89 -4.69 2.41 7.79
C MET A 89 -5.16 3.72 7.14
N ILE A 90 -6.23 3.66 6.35
CA ILE A 90 -6.86 4.83 5.71
C ILE A 90 -7.40 5.78 6.78
N THR A 91 -8.23 5.28 7.71
CA THR A 91 -8.79 6.10 8.80
C THR A 91 -7.70 6.70 9.68
N ALA A 92 -6.63 5.96 9.98
CA ALA A 92 -5.49 6.52 10.71
C ALA A 92 -4.87 7.71 9.95
N THR A 93 -4.71 7.57 8.64
CA THR A 93 -4.16 8.63 7.77
C THR A 93 -5.05 9.87 7.73
N GLU A 94 -6.37 9.68 7.63
CA GLU A 94 -7.36 10.78 7.67
C GLU A 94 -7.37 11.50 9.01
N LEU A 95 -7.11 10.79 10.10
CA LEU A 95 -6.93 11.35 11.45
C LEU A 95 -5.52 11.92 11.69
N GLU A 96 -4.77 12.17 10.61
CA GLU A 96 -3.41 12.71 10.63
C GLU A 96 -2.37 11.86 11.38
N ARG A 97 -2.63 10.56 11.53
CA ARG A 97 -1.72 9.58 12.12
C ARG A 97 -1.01 8.78 11.04
N THR A 98 0.01 8.03 11.44
CA THR A 98 0.69 7.12 10.50
C THR A 98 -0.14 5.86 10.26
N ALA A 99 -0.21 5.38 9.02
CA ALA A 99 -0.91 4.14 8.68
C ALA A 99 -0.41 2.94 9.51
N ALA A 100 0.91 2.85 9.70
CA ALA A 100 1.57 1.77 10.44
C ALA A 100 1.16 1.69 11.92
N GLU A 101 0.82 2.82 12.56
CA GLU A 101 0.34 2.86 13.95
C GLU A 101 -0.87 1.94 14.15
N SER A 102 -1.76 1.89 13.16
CA SER A 102 -3.02 1.14 13.25
C SER A 102 -2.83 -0.39 13.31
N LEU A 103 -1.66 -0.87 12.88
CA LEU A 103 -1.33 -2.29 12.80
C LEU A 103 -0.30 -2.74 13.84
N GLY A 104 0.33 -1.81 14.58
CA GLY A 104 1.45 -2.11 15.47
C GLY A 104 1.21 -3.27 16.42
N LYS A 105 0.06 -3.28 17.13
CA LYS A 105 -0.28 -4.34 18.10
C LYS A 105 -0.41 -5.72 17.43
N GLN A 106 -0.95 -5.80 16.22
CA GLN A 106 -1.11 -7.06 15.49
C GLN A 106 0.26 -7.67 15.16
N PHE A 107 1.22 -6.84 14.74
CA PHE A 107 2.59 -7.29 14.48
C PHE A 107 3.35 -7.66 15.75
N GLU A 108 3.16 -6.91 16.83
CA GLU A 108 3.76 -7.20 18.14
C GLU A 108 3.28 -8.57 18.68
N MET A 109 2.00 -8.89 18.50
CA MET A 109 1.44 -10.21 18.85
C MET A 109 1.90 -11.33 17.91
N ARG A 110 2.03 -11.05 16.61
CA ARG A 110 2.46 -12.05 15.61
C ARG A 110 3.93 -12.42 15.78
N TYR A 111 4.75 -11.46 16.21
CA TYR A 111 6.21 -11.54 16.23
C TYR A 111 6.81 -11.18 17.59
N PRO A 112 6.42 -11.87 18.68
CA PRO A 112 6.79 -11.48 20.04
C PRO A 112 8.24 -11.82 20.41
N LYS A 113 8.92 -12.64 19.62
CA LYS A 113 10.25 -13.21 19.92
C LYS A 113 11.35 -12.74 18.96
N ASP A 114 11.09 -11.69 18.19
CA ASP A 114 12.10 -11.18 17.26
C ASP A 114 13.34 -10.69 18.00
N THR A 115 14.50 -11.08 17.48
CA THR A 115 15.73 -10.34 17.82
C THR A 115 15.66 -8.92 17.25
N ASN A 116 16.49 -8.02 17.77
CA ASN A 116 16.54 -6.64 17.29
C ASN A 116 16.80 -6.53 15.77
N GLU A 117 17.62 -7.43 15.21
CA GLU A 117 17.90 -7.46 13.78
C GLU A 117 16.69 -7.93 12.96
N GLN A 118 16.04 -9.01 13.38
CA GLN A 118 14.82 -9.53 12.75
C GLN A 118 13.70 -8.49 12.78
N LEU A 119 13.53 -7.84 13.95
CA LEU A 119 12.57 -6.77 14.15
C LEU A 119 12.80 -5.60 13.18
N MET A 120 14.06 -5.20 12.98
CA MET A 120 14.41 -4.12 12.05
C MET A 120 14.09 -4.50 10.60
N LYS A 121 14.54 -5.69 10.15
CA LYS A 121 14.26 -6.21 8.79
C LYS A 121 12.76 -6.26 8.53
N ARG A 122 12.00 -6.79 9.50
CA ARG A 122 10.54 -6.90 9.40
C ARG A 122 9.85 -5.54 9.34
N LYS A 123 10.25 -4.57 10.17
CA LYS A 123 9.70 -3.20 10.10
C LYS A 123 9.92 -2.56 8.74
N GLN A 124 11.07 -2.81 8.09
CA GLN A 124 11.33 -2.32 6.74
C GLN A 124 10.43 -2.99 5.69
N MET A 125 10.21 -4.31 5.79
CA MET A 125 9.28 -5.05 4.92
C MET A 125 7.85 -4.54 5.09
N ILE A 126 7.36 -4.47 6.33
CA ILE A 126 6.01 -3.98 6.64
C ILE A 126 5.84 -2.55 6.15
N GLY A 127 6.79 -1.65 6.43
CA GLY A 127 6.72 -0.26 5.97
C GLY A 127 6.65 -0.16 4.45
N TYR A 128 7.36 -1.03 3.72
CA TYR A 128 7.29 -1.06 2.26
C TYR A 128 5.95 -1.61 1.75
N MET A 129 5.43 -2.69 2.34
CA MET A 129 4.12 -3.25 2.00
C MET A 129 2.99 -2.24 2.25
N ILE A 130 3.01 -1.56 3.39
CA ILE A 130 2.07 -0.48 3.70
C ILE A 130 2.16 0.62 2.65
N LYS A 131 3.38 1.06 2.27
CA LYS A 131 3.55 2.06 1.21
C LYS A 131 2.89 1.62 -0.10
N VAL A 132 3.08 0.38 -0.52
CA VAL A 132 2.47 -0.15 -1.75
C VAL A 132 0.94 -0.15 -1.65
N VAL A 133 0.38 -0.61 -0.53
CA VAL A 133 -1.08 -0.61 -0.32
C VAL A 133 -1.64 0.81 -0.35
N MET A 134 -1.05 1.72 0.42
CA MET A 134 -1.49 3.12 0.45
C MET A 134 -1.44 3.76 -0.95
N GLU A 135 -0.36 3.52 -1.70
CA GLU A 135 -0.22 4.01 -3.07
C GLU A 135 -1.29 3.43 -4.01
N CYS A 136 -1.57 2.13 -3.92
CA CYS A 136 -2.66 1.51 -4.70
C CYS A 136 -4.00 2.20 -4.43
N PHE A 137 -4.27 2.54 -3.16
CA PHE A 137 -5.50 3.19 -2.69
C PHE A 137 -5.55 4.71 -2.87
N GLY A 138 -4.59 5.32 -3.57
CA GLY A 138 -4.68 6.75 -3.87
C GLY A 138 -3.89 7.65 -2.93
N TYR A 139 -2.98 7.11 -2.12
CA TYR A 139 -2.25 7.87 -1.11
C TYR A 139 -0.74 7.95 -1.40
N LEU A 140 -0.19 9.16 -1.40
CA LEU A 140 1.25 9.41 -1.54
C LEU A 140 1.88 9.72 -0.20
N VAL A 141 3.19 9.51 -0.11
CA VAL A 141 3.98 9.92 1.06
C VAL A 141 4.06 11.44 1.11
N TYR A 142 3.45 12.04 2.14
CA TYR A 142 3.27 13.49 2.27
C TYR A 142 4.40 14.19 3.04
N SER A 143 5.13 13.48 3.90
CA SER A 143 6.25 14.02 4.68
C SER A 143 7.34 12.97 4.98
N SER A 144 8.52 13.42 5.41
CA SER A 144 9.51 12.58 6.07
C SER A 144 8.94 11.97 7.37
N ARG A 145 9.62 10.93 7.88
CA ARG A 145 9.15 10.08 9.00
C ARG A 145 8.67 10.93 10.19
N MET A 146 7.43 10.71 10.63
CA MET A 146 6.88 11.28 11.85
C MET A 146 7.08 10.31 13.02
N GLN A 147 7.27 10.84 14.23
CA GLN A 147 7.13 10.03 15.44
C GLN A 147 5.69 9.51 15.52
N VAL A 148 5.56 8.21 15.77
CA VAL A 148 4.25 7.61 16.02
C VAL A 148 3.84 8.02 17.42
N SER A 149 2.73 8.74 17.56
CA SER A 149 2.26 9.23 18.85
C SER A 149 1.72 8.07 19.68
N THR A 150 2.55 7.55 20.58
CA THR A 150 2.17 6.48 21.52
C THR A 150 1.66 7.01 22.86
N LEU A 151 1.75 8.33 23.07
CA LEU A 151 1.28 9.03 24.26
C LEU A 151 0.02 9.85 23.94
N ARG A 152 -1.08 9.56 24.64
CA ARG A 152 -2.11 10.56 24.99
C ARG A 152 -1.84 10.94 26.44
N GLY A 153 -1.87 12.23 26.77
CA GLY A 153 -1.51 12.76 28.09
C GLY A 153 -2.22 12.09 29.28
N ASP A 154 -3.39 11.50 29.03
CA ASP A 154 -4.27 10.96 30.06
C ASP A 154 -4.60 9.46 29.88
N ALA A 155 -3.87 8.75 29.01
CA ALA A 155 -4.20 7.36 28.67
C ALA A 155 -3.60 6.33 29.64
N ASP A 156 -4.48 5.46 30.15
CA ASP A 156 -4.19 4.23 30.87
C ASP A 156 -3.05 3.42 30.19
N PRO A 157 -1.97 3.09 30.91
CA PRO A 157 -0.84 2.31 30.39
C PRO A 157 -1.24 1.00 29.71
N GLU A 158 -2.32 0.35 30.17
CA GLU A 158 -2.82 -0.91 29.58
C GLU A 158 -3.61 -0.70 28.28
N LYS A 159 -4.12 0.51 28.04
CA LYS A 159 -4.81 0.91 26.80
C LYS A 159 -3.90 1.58 25.78
N ARG A 160 -2.58 1.60 26.03
CA ARG A 160 -1.59 2.14 25.09
C ARG A 160 -1.68 1.44 23.74
N LYS A 161 -1.59 2.21 22.66
CA LYS A 161 -1.27 1.67 21.33
C LYS A 161 0.20 1.22 21.34
N SER A 162 0.47 0.11 20.65
CA SER A 162 1.78 -0.54 20.55
C SER A 162 2.91 0.43 20.15
N ASN A 163 4.10 0.26 20.76
CA ASN A 163 5.32 0.99 20.41
C ASN A 163 6.09 0.33 19.23
N TYR A 164 5.49 -0.65 18.55
CA TYR A 164 6.15 -1.41 17.51
C TYR A 164 6.76 -0.51 16.42
N PHE A 165 6.10 0.59 16.04
CA PHE A 165 6.71 1.61 15.18
C PHE A 165 7.01 2.86 16.00
N THR A 166 8.29 3.26 16.07
CA THR A 166 8.69 4.52 16.72
C THR A 166 8.55 5.71 15.77
N THR A 167 8.79 5.48 14.48
CA THR A 167 8.56 6.46 13.41
C THR A 167 7.99 5.77 12.18
N ALA A 168 7.15 6.49 11.42
CA ALA A 168 6.58 5.99 10.17
C ALA A 168 6.26 7.13 9.20
N SER A 169 6.10 6.79 7.92
CA SER A 169 5.71 7.75 6.89
C SER A 169 4.28 8.22 7.09
N ARG A 170 4.05 9.53 6.87
CA ARG A 170 2.70 10.08 6.73
C ARG A 170 2.28 10.01 5.27
N TYR A 171 1.01 9.71 5.07
CA TYR A 171 0.40 9.66 3.76
C TYR A 171 -0.64 10.77 3.62
N ALA A 172 -0.95 11.14 2.39
CA ALA A 172 -2.07 11.99 2.05
C ALA A 172 -2.69 11.51 0.74
N PRO A 173 -4.02 11.63 0.58
CA PRO A 173 -4.66 11.31 -0.68
C PRO A 173 -4.12 12.25 -1.77
N PHE A 174 -3.74 11.69 -2.92
CA PHE A 174 -3.39 12.51 -4.07
C PHE A 174 -4.64 13.02 -4.77
N ASN A 175 -4.58 14.24 -5.28
CA ASN A 175 -5.67 14.85 -6.04
C ASN A 175 -5.26 15.07 -7.51
N THR A 176 -6.21 15.56 -8.32
CA THR A 176 -5.98 15.82 -9.75
C THR A 176 -4.82 16.80 -10.02
N LYS A 177 -4.53 17.73 -9.11
CA LYS A 177 -3.38 18.65 -9.24
C LYS A 177 -2.07 17.88 -9.05
N ASP A 178 -1.98 17.02 -8.05
CA ASP A 178 -0.80 16.19 -7.79
C ASP A 178 -0.49 15.27 -8.97
N VAL A 179 -1.53 14.60 -9.51
CA VAL A 179 -1.43 13.77 -10.72
C VAL A 179 -0.93 14.57 -11.91
N ARG A 180 -1.45 15.79 -12.10
CA ARG A 180 -1.03 16.66 -13.20
C ARG A 180 0.46 16.99 -13.09
N GLU A 181 0.96 17.32 -11.90
CA GLU A 181 2.38 17.62 -11.70
C GLU A 181 3.28 16.38 -11.89
N LEU A 182 2.85 15.21 -11.43
CA LEU A 182 3.57 13.95 -11.69
C LEU A 182 3.58 13.60 -13.18
N ALA A 183 2.46 13.76 -13.87
CA ALA A 183 2.33 13.44 -15.29
C ALA A 183 3.22 14.34 -16.18
N LYS A 184 3.51 15.58 -15.78
CA LYS A 184 4.46 16.46 -16.49
C LYS A 184 5.89 15.90 -16.49
N GLN A 185 6.25 15.09 -15.49
CA GLN A 185 7.57 14.47 -15.38
C GLN A 185 7.73 13.25 -16.30
N ILE A 186 6.63 12.70 -16.82
CA ILE A 186 6.64 11.55 -17.73
C ILE A 186 6.82 12.07 -19.16
N THR A 187 7.91 11.70 -19.82
CA THR A 187 8.24 12.17 -21.19
C THR A 187 7.44 11.42 -22.26
N ASP A 188 7.30 10.10 -22.14
CA ASP A 188 6.57 9.26 -23.08
C ASP A 188 5.06 9.51 -23.01
N GLU A 189 4.43 9.79 -24.17
CA GLU A 189 3.03 10.17 -24.26
C GLU A 189 2.07 9.02 -23.95
N LYS A 190 2.40 7.80 -24.40
CA LYS A 190 1.59 6.60 -24.14
C LYS A 190 1.57 6.29 -22.64
N THR A 191 2.74 6.27 -22.00
CA THR A 191 2.90 6.11 -20.55
C THR A 191 2.15 7.20 -19.79
N ARG A 192 2.28 8.47 -20.20
CA ARG A 192 1.59 9.59 -19.55
C ARG A 192 0.06 9.44 -19.63
N THR A 193 -0.46 8.99 -20.77
CA THR A 193 -1.89 8.77 -20.99
C THR A 193 -2.42 7.64 -20.11
N ILE A 194 -1.71 6.51 -20.07
CA ILE A 194 -2.07 5.37 -19.22
C ILE A 194 -1.97 5.75 -17.74
N PHE A 195 -0.92 6.47 -17.33
CA PHE A 195 -0.75 6.94 -15.96
C PHE A 195 -1.94 7.79 -15.51
N LYS A 196 -2.39 8.73 -16.34
CA LYS A 196 -3.60 9.54 -16.07
C LYS A 196 -4.85 8.66 -15.97
N SER A 197 -5.07 7.75 -16.92
CA SER A 197 -6.20 6.83 -16.91
C SER A 197 -6.28 6.01 -15.62
N ILE A 198 -5.17 5.41 -15.20
CA ILE A 198 -5.07 4.62 -13.96
C ILE A 198 -5.33 5.48 -12.73
N THR A 199 -4.69 6.65 -12.63
CA THR A 199 -4.85 7.53 -11.47
C THR A 199 -6.27 8.12 -11.39
N ASP A 200 -6.91 8.42 -12.53
CA ASP A 200 -8.29 8.86 -12.59
C ASP A 200 -9.27 7.77 -12.11
N LEU A 201 -9.04 6.49 -12.46
CA LEU A 201 -9.82 5.37 -11.94
C LEU A 201 -9.75 5.29 -10.41
N ILE A 202 -8.55 5.46 -9.83
CA ILE A 202 -8.32 5.41 -8.39
C ILE A 202 -8.97 6.60 -7.67
N ILE A 203 -8.73 7.83 -8.14
CA ILE A 203 -9.30 9.06 -7.54
C ILE A 203 -10.82 9.03 -7.56
N SER A 204 -11.41 8.61 -8.69
CA SER A 204 -12.86 8.57 -8.86
C SER A 204 -13.54 7.40 -8.12
N GLY A 205 -12.78 6.55 -7.42
CA GLY A 205 -13.33 5.40 -6.71
C GLY A 205 -13.88 4.32 -7.65
N ARG A 206 -13.48 4.33 -8.94
CA ARG A 206 -14.05 3.47 -9.99
C ARG A 206 -13.26 2.19 -10.19
N ALA A 207 -12.09 2.04 -9.57
CA ALA A 207 -11.32 0.80 -9.66
C ALA A 207 -12.13 -0.39 -9.11
N GLU A 208 -12.07 -1.54 -9.79
CA GLU A 208 -12.81 -2.75 -9.41
C GLU A 208 -12.49 -3.20 -7.99
N TYR A 209 -11.21 -3.18 -7.62
CA TYR A 209 -10.80 -3.52 -6.26
C TYR A 209 -11.43 -2.59 -5.21
N GLN A 210 -11.62 -1.29 -5.48
CA GLN A 210 -12.24 -0.38 -4.50
C GLN A 210 -13.69 -0.78 -4.21
N LYS A 211 -14.40 -1.31 -5.23
CA LYS A 211 -15.77 -1.86 -5.09
C LYS A 211 -15.79 -3.19 -4.34
N LEU A 212 -14.77 -4.04 -4.53
CA LEU A 212 -14.62 -5.31 -3.82
C LEU A 212 -14.30 -5.09 -2.34
N TYR A 213 -13.33 -4.23 -2.07
CA TYR A 213 -12.88 -3.92 -0.72
C TYR A 213 -13.87 -3.08 0.06
N LYS A 214 -14.75 -2.30 -0.59
CA LYS A 214 -15.81 -1.49 0.07
C LYS A 214 -15.26 -0.70 1.25
N VAL A 215 -14.10 -0.06 1.11
CA VAL A 215 -13.40 0.63 2.21
C VAL A 215 -14.21 1.77 2.80
N ASN A 216 -15.11 2.36 2.02
CA ASN A 216 -16.00 3.44 2.45
C ASN A 216 -17.33 2.94 3.06
N ASN A 217 -17.57 1.63 3.08
CA ASN A 217 -18.80 1.07 3.65
C ASN A 217 -18.59 0.72 5.14
N LEU A 218 -19.66 0.89 5.92
CA LEU A 218 -19.72 0.46 7.31
C LEU A 218 -19.29 -1.01 7.44
N SER A 219 -18.29 -1.25 8.29
CA SER A 219 -17.94 -2.60 8.75
C SER A 219 -18.90 -2.98 9.88
N TYR A 220 -19.60 -4.11 9.75
CA TYR A 220 -20.43 -4.62 10.83
C TYR A 220 -19.53 -5.31 11.86
N TRP A 221 -19.62 -4.90 13.12
CA TRP A 221 -18.80 -5.42 14.23
C TRP A 221 -19.02 -6.91 14.54
N ASN A 222 -20.07 -7.53 13.98
CA ASN A 222 -20.51 -8.88 14.33
C ASN A 222 -19.87 -10.01 13.52
N THR A 223 -18.86 -9.72 12.70
CA THR A 223 -18.15 -10.72 11.88
C THR A 223 -16.64 -10.77 12.17
N LEU A 224 -16.22 -10.31 13.35
CA LEU A 224 -14.85 -10.45 13.87
C LEU A 224 -14.75 -11.64 14.82
#